data_AF-A0A8K9XTE9-F1
#
_entry.id   AF-A0A8K9XTE9-F1
#
_cell.length_a   1.000
_cell.length_b   1.000
_cell.length_c   1.000
_cell.angle_alpha   90.00
_cell.angle_beta   90.00
_cell.angle_gamma   90.00
#
_symmetry.space_group_name_H-M   'P 1'
#
loop_
_entity.id
_entity.type
_entity.pdbx_description
1 polymer ?
#
loop_
_entity_poly.entity_id
_entity_poly.type
_entity_poly.pdbx_seq_one_letter_code
_entity_poly.pdbx_strand_id
1 'polypeptide(L)'
;MVKHQPLQVYERQLCLSCLTGIYGCRWKRYQRSHDDTTKWEFLWSLILFFTFSLLLVWFYFWWEAHNDYNEFNWFLYNRSGEWIDGTVPILATTAAGFTYIAFLMILALCHIAVGQQLNLHWLHKVMLKCAICGVFVYVQCLGEATGPFLHLGALVAVTALAWLVAGNLFESSQRVFQVVVLLLYLSVLLGLYMAPLSITSPCIMDHANLTPRPDVIGHQGAPMLAPENTILSFQRALQMNVSGLEADVAISLDGVPFLMRDRTLRRTTDVEKVFPARQLDDASSFNWTDLHSLNAGQWFLKEDPFWTVQSMAQREVMLVGNQSVCSLEQLLRLATLHNHTVVFDLRRPPHGHPCYHSWINDTLGVILLSGIPQHLVMWTPDWDRGQVRQVVPGLQQTSVEKLPPQVLHQQGISRLLLRYSQASPDDIRSNVSVTLYTVNEPWLFSVLWCSGVSSVSSEAPNILRKVPYPIWLMSPDEYCLIWVAAELISFTVVIGIFVFQNYHIIRWRLSGMHSYNPEQIMLSAAVRRSSRDLNIMKEKLIFSGKEGPHREESCTACVYCIVCLFLWLCPSTLKWLPLLFSSPYLFTTDLMTLDR
;
A
#
# COMPACT_ATOMS: atom_id res chain seq x y z
N MET A 1 -51.63 11.54 -47.81
CA MET A 1 -50.18 11.79 -47.94
C MET A 1 -49.48 11.15 -46.75
N VAL A 2 -48.88 9.98 -46.94
CA VAL A 2 -48.03 9.35 -45.93
C VAL A 2 -46.76 10.19 -45.83
N LYS A 3 -46.50 10.78 -44.67
CA LYS A 3 -45.22 11.47 -44.40
C LYS A 3 -44.14 10.40 -44.36
N HIS A 4 -43.34 10.29 -45.43
CA HIS A 4 -42.09 9.55 -45.35
C HIS A 4 -41.18 10.27 -44.35
N GLN A 5 -40.94 9.64 -43.20
CA GLN A 5 -39.81 9.99 -42.35
C GLN A 5 -38.53 9.85 -43.19
N PRO A 6 -37.59 10.80 -43.12
CA PRO A 6 -36.31 10.63 -43.78
C PRO A 6 -35.65 9.36 -43.25
N LEU A 7 -35.19 8.50 -44.17
CA LEU A 7 -34.39 7.32 -43.86
C LEU A 7 -33.18 7.77 -43.04
N GLN A 8 -33.23 7.51 -41.73
CA GLN A 8 -32.14 7.75 -40.81
C GLN A 8 -30.97 6.85 -41.23
N VAL A 9 -29.91 7.46 -41.74
CA VAL A 9 -28.66 6.76 -42.02
C VAL A 9 -27.99 6.49 -40.67
N TYR A 10 -28.12 5.25 -40.21
CA TYR A 10 -27.45 4.77 -38.99
C TYR A 10 -26.03 4.34 -39.35
N GLU A 11 -25.04 5.16 -39.01
CA GLU A 11 -23.65 4.70 -38.97
C GLU A 11 -23.48 3.65 -37.87
N ARG A 12 -22.85 2.52 -38.20
CA ARG A 12 -22.55 1.45 -37.25
C ARG A 12 -21.37 1.87 -36.35
N GLN A 13 -21.66 2.66 -35.33
CA GLN A 13 -20.67 2.98 -34.30
C GLN A 13 -20.68 1.88 -33.22
N LEU A 14 -20.08 0.72 -33.53
CA LEU A 14 -19.99 -0.41 -32.60
C LEU A 14 -19.32 -0.02 -31.27
N CYS A 15 -18.26 0.80 -31.34
CA CYS A 15 -17.53 1.27 -30.17
C CYS A 15 -18.43 2.09 -29.22
N LEU A 16 -19.22 3.03 -29.77
CA LEU A 16 -20.14 3.85 -28.99
C LEU A 16 -21.23 3.00 -28.33
N SER A 17 -21.79 2.04 -29.07
CA SER A 17 -22.81 1.13 -28.53
C SER A 17 -22.28 0.20 -27.45
N CYS A 18 -21.00 -0.17 -27.51
CA CYS A 18 -20.33 -0.94 -26.47
C CYS A 18 -20.12 -0.07 -25.22
N LEU A 19 -19.66 1.17 -25.41
CA LEU A 19 -19.41 2.14 -24.34
C LEU A 19 -20.68 2.49 -23.55
N THR A 20 -21.78 2.79 -24.24
CA THR A 20 -23.09 3.08 -23.62
C THR A 20 -23.77 1.81 -23.09
N GLY A 21 -23.53 0.67 -23.74
CA GLY A 21 -23.98 -0.65 -23.32
C GLY A 21 -23.39 -1.06 -21.98
N ILE A 22 -22.07 -0.95 -21.80
CA ILE A 22 -21.40 -1.39 -20.58
C ILE A 22 -21.68 -0.42 -19.40
N TYR A 23 -21.66 0.89 -19.63
CA TYR A 23 -21.84 1.88 -18.55
C TYR A 23 -23.31 2.03 -18.09
N GLY A 24 -24.25 1.94 -19.03
CA GLY A 24 -25.67 2.26 -18.81
C GLY A 24 -26.67 1.16 -19.19
N CYS A 25 -26.22 -0.03 -19.62
CA CYS A 25 -27.04 -1.10 -20.21
C CYS A 25 -27.85 -0.68 -21.45
N ARG A 26 -27.36 0.32 -22.20
CA ARG A 26 -28.03 0.85 -23.39
C ARG A 26 -27.42 0.27 -24.68
N TRP A 27 -27.73 -0.99 -24.98
CA TRP A 27 -27.20 -1.73 -26.14
C TRP A 27 -27.94 -1.46 -27.48
N LYS A 28 -29.03 -0.68 -27.46
CA LYS A 28 -29.85 -0.42 -28.66
C LYS A 28 -29.24 0.67 -29.55
N ARG A 29 -29.43 0.51 -30.88
CA ARG A 29 -29.09 1.46 -31.96
C ARG A 29 -29.31 2.90 -31.50
N TYR A 30 -28.21 3.59 -31.20
CA TYR A 30 -28.27 4.87 -30.52
C TYR A 30 -28.49 6.00 -31.51
N GLN A 31 -29.56 6.76 -31.30
CA GLN A 31 -29.69 8.11 -31.80
C GLN A 31 -28.86 8.98 -30.87
N ARG A 32 -27.87 9.72 -31.40
CA ARG A 32 -27.04 10.66 -30.62
C ARG A 32 -27.97 11.67 -29.94
N SER A 33 -28.36 11.39 -28.70
CA SER A 33 -29.18 12.31 -27.91
C SER A 33 -28.21 13.35 -27.38
N HIS A 34 -28.41 14.59 -27.83
CA HIS A 34 -27.72 15.77 -27.32
C HIS A 34 -28.33 16.22 -25.98
N ASP A 35 -29.01 15.32 -25.25
CA ASP A 35 -29.68 15.68 -24.01
C ASP A 35 -28.67 15.82 -22.88
N ASP A 36 -28.77 16.93 -22.15
CA ASP A 36 -27.90 17.22 -21.02
C ASP A 36 -27.95 16.11 -19.96
N THR A 37 -26.80 15.84 -19.33
CA THR A 37 -26.73 15.01 -18.12
C THR A 37 -27.63 15.57 -17.03
N THR A 38 -28.52 14.73 -16.49
CA THR A 38 -29.39 15.17 -15.41
C THR A 38 -28.57 15.49 -14.15
N LYS A 39 -29.07 16.40 -13.30
CA LYS A 39 -28.42 16.72 -12.00
C LYS A 39 -28.20 15.48 -11.14
N TRP A 40 -29.10 14.49 -11.23
CA TRP A 40 -28.99 13.21 -10.53
C TRP A 40 -27.86 12.33 -11.05
N GLU A 41 -27.70 12.22 -12.37
CA GLU A 41 -26.58 11.46 -12.94
C GLU A 41 -25.23 12.16 -12.72
N PHE A 42 -25.21 13.49 -12.70
CA PHE A 42 -24.03 14.26 -12.30
C PHE A 42 -23.62 13.95 -10.85
N LEU A 43 -24.57 13.89 -9.92
CA LEU A 43 -24.30 13.48 -8.54
C LEU A 43 -23.71 12.07 -8.47
N TRP A 44 -24.23 11.11 -9.26
CA TRP A 44 -23.70 9.75 -9.32
C TRP A 44 -22.29 9.68 -9.90
N SER A 45 -21.95 10.52 -10.87
CA SER A 45 -20.58 10.65 -11.38
C SER A 45 -19.63 11.20 -10.29
N LEU A 46 -20.08 12.14 -9.47
CA LEU A 46 -19.30 12.65 -8.34
C LEU A 46 -19.10 11.58 -7.25
N ILE A 47 -20.14 10.79 -6.94
CA ILE A 47 -20.01 9.63 -6.03
C ILE A 47 -19.04 8.60 -6.61
N LEU A 48 -19.06 8.37 -7.93
CA LEU A 48 -18.12 7.46 -8.58
C LEU A 48 -16.67 7.93 -8.41
N PHE A 49 -16.42 9.22 -8.59
CA PHE A 49 -15.12 9.84 -8.36
C PHE A 49 -14.66 9.75 -6.91
N PHE A 50 -15.55 10.05 -5.97
CA PHE A 50 -15.27 9.91 -4.55
C PHE A 50 -14.91 8.46 -4.18
N THR A 51 -15.68 7.49 -4.69
CA THR A 51 -15.45 6.07 -4.39
C THR A 51 -14.14 5.56 -5.00
N PHE A 52 -13.80 6.00 -6.21
CA PHE A 52 -12.51 5.69 -6.83
C PHE A 52 -11.36 6.22 -5.97
N SER A 53 -11.44 7.48 -5.55
CA SER A 53 -10.41 8.11 -4.70
C SER A 53 -10.29 7.41 -3.36
N LEU A 54 -11.42 7.05 -2.74
CA LEU A 54 -11.47 6.31 -1.48
C LEU A 54 -10.82 4.93 -1.62
N LEU A 55 -11.14 4.18 -2.67
CA LEU A 55 -10.55 2.86 -2.92
C LEU A 55 -9.07 2.93 -3.29
N LEU A 56 -8.64 4.01 -3.96
CA LEU A 56 -7.22 4.25 -4.25
C LEU A 56 -6.42 4.41 -2.95
N VAL A 57 -6.91 5.27 -2.04
CA VAL A 57 -6.31 5.46 -0.71
C VAL A 57 -6.34 4.17 0.10
N TRP A 58 -7.44 3.41 0.02
CA TRP A 58 -7.60 2.13 0.71
C TRP A 58 -6.64 1.05 0.18
N PHE A 59 -6.48 0.94 -1.14
CA PHE A 59 -5.51 0.02 -1.76
C PHE A 59 -4.09 0.40 -1.36
N TYR A 60 -3.79 1.69 -1.35
CA TYR A 60 -2.52 2.24 -0.90
C TYR A 60 -2.22 1.89 0.57
N PHE A 61 -3.21 2.07 1.46
CA PHE A 61 -3.09 1.68 2.87
C PHE A 61 -2.71 0.22 3.04
N TRP A 62 -3.41 -0.69 2.35
CA TRP A 62 -3.11 -2.12 2.46
C TRP A 62 -1.73 -2.48 1.93
N TRP A 63 -1.29 -1.80 0.88
CA TRP A 63 0.08 -1.95 0.39
C TRP A 63 1.13 -1.57 1.45
N GLU A 64 0.95 -0.44 2.13
CA GLU A 64 1.85 -0.01 3.23
C GLU A 64 1.74 -0.89 4.48
N ALA A 65 0.54 -1.41 4.75
CA ALA A 65 0.29 -2.31 5.88
C ALA A 65 0.96 -3.68 5.73
N HIS A 66 1.67 -3.96 4.62
CA HIS A 66 2.35 -5.23 4.40
C HIS A 66 3.28 -5.63 5.55
N ASN A 67 3.99 -4.65 6.13
CA ASN A 67 4.84 -4.84 7.30
C ASN A 67 4.08 -5.46 8.50
N ASP A 68 2.80 -5.11 8.65
CA ASP A 68 1.96 -5.46 9.80
C ASP A 68 1.04 -6.67 9.55
N TYR A 69 1.13 -7.34 8.38
CA TYR A 69 0.22 -8.45 8.05
C TYR A 69 0.25 -9.57 9.09
N ASN A 70 1.44 -9.96 9.57
CA ASN A 70 1.56 -11.03 10.55
C ASN A 70 0.94 -10.62 11.91
N GLU A 71 1.22 -9.40 12.37
CA GLU A 71 0.63 -8.84 13.58
C GLU A 71 -0.91 -8.72 13.48
N PHE A 72 -1.42 -8.32 12.32
CA PHE A 72 -2.85 -8.26 12.06
C PHE A 72 -3.49 -9.65 12.11
N ASN A 73 -2.88 -10.65 11.48
CA ASN A 73 -3.37 -12.04 11.53
C ASN A 73 -3.33 -12.62 12.94
N TRP A 74 -2.27 -12.30 13.71
CA TRP A 74 -2.18 -12.68 15.11
C TRP A 74 -3.26 -12.00 15.98
N PHE A 75 -3.54 -10.72 15.74
CA PHE A 75 -4.64 -10.02 16.40
C PHE A 75 -6.00 -10.68 16.12
N LEU A 76 -6.26 -11.09 14.87
CA LEU A 76 -7.46 -11.83 14.51
C LEU A 76 -7.53 -13.17 15.24
N TYR A 77 -6.44 -13.93 15.25
CA TYR A 77 -6.34 -15.21 15.95
C TYR A 77 -6.62 -15.08 17.45
N ASN A 78 -6.06 -14.07 18.12
CA ASN A 78 -6.28 -13.86 19.55
C ASN A 78 -7.77 -13.56 19.87
N ARG A 79 -8.55 -13.12 18.89
CA ARG A 79 -9.99 -12.83 19.04
C ARG A 79 -10.89 -13.99 18.59
N SER A 80 -10.53 -14.70 17.52
CA SER A 80 -11.33 -15.78 16.93
C SER A 80 -10.99 -17.16 17.50
N GLY A 81 -9.74 -17.36 17.94
CA GLY A 81 -9.17 -18.67 18.28
C GLY A 81 -8.81 -19.54 17.08
N GLU A 82 -8.96 -19.02 15.85
CA GLU A 82 -8.63 -19.70 14.60
C GLU A 82 -7.66 -18.86 13.78
N TRP A 83 -6.57 -19.48 13.34
CA TRP A 83 -5.59 -18.82 12.48
C TRP A 83 -6.12 -18.81 11.06
N ILE A 84 -6.43 -17.61 10.55
CA ILE A 84 -6.86 -17.37 9.19
C ILE A 84 -6.06 -16.19 8.68
N ASP A 85 -5.48 -16.31 7.48
CA ASP A 85 -4.89 -15.16 6.83
C ASP A 85 -5.99 -14.21 6.37
N GLY A 86 -6.31 -13.24 7.24
CA GLY A 86 -7.35 -12.25 7.00
C GLY A 86 -6.96 -11.21 5.96
N THR A 87 -5.66 -11.07 5.67
CA THR A 87 -5.16 -10.08 4.71
C THR A 87 -5.52 -10.46 3.28
N VAL A 88 -5.42 -11.73 2.91
CA VAL A 88 -5.71 -12.24 1.55
C VAL A 88 -7.13 -11.92 1.07
N PRO A 89 -8.22 -12.24 1.80
CA PRO A 89 -9.57 -11.92 1.36
C PRO A 89 -9.81 -10.41 1.32
N ILE A 90 -9.20 -9.62 2.22
CA ILE A 90 -9.33 -8.16 2.20
C ILE A 90 -8.63 -7.59 0.96
N LEU A 91 -7.42 -8.03 0.65
CA LEU A 91 -6.68 -7.62 -0.54
C LEU A 91 -7.40 -8.03 -1.82
N ALA A 92 -7.89 -9.27 -1.90
CA ALA A 92 -8.59 -9.77 -3.08
C ALA A 92 -9.89 -8.98 -3.36
N THR A 93 -10.69 -8.72 -2.31
CA THR A 93 -11.92 -7.93 -2.43
C THR A 93 -11.64 -6.47 -2.74
N THR A 94 -10.62 -5.88 -2.11
CA THR A 94 -10.16 -4.52 -2.36
C THR A 94 -9.66 -4.35 -3.80
N ALA A 95 -8.81 -5.26 -4.28
CA ALA A 95 -8.30 -5.25 -5.64
C ALA A 95 -9.44 -5.41 -6.66
N ALA A 96 -10.36 -6.37 -6.47
CA ALA A 96 -11.50 -6.56 -7.35
C ALA A 96 -12.41 -5.32 -7.39
N GLY A 97 -12.70 -4.73 -6.22
CA GLY A 97 -13.49 -3.51 -6.10
C GLY A 97 -12.81 -2.31 -6.78
N PHE A 98 -11.53 -2.09 -6.52
CA PHE A 98 -10.75 -1.02 -7.15
C PHE A 98 -10.72 -1.19 -8.67
N THR A 99 -10.42 -2.38 -9.18
CA THR A 99 -10.35 -2.64 -10.63
C THR A 99 -11.69 -2.36 -11.31
N TYR A 100 -12.79 -2.76 -10.68
CA TYR A 100 -14.14 -2.51 -11.19
C TYR A 100 -14.50 -1.01 -11.20
N ILE A 101 -14.21 -0.29 -10.11
CA ILE A 101 -14.49 1.15 -10.02
C ILE A 101 -13.58 1.95 -10.94
N ALA A 102 -12.31 1.58 -11.07
CA ALA A 102 -11.38 2.16 -12.04
C ALA A 102 -11.89 1.96 -13.48
N PHE A 103 -12.39 0.77 -13.81
CA PHE A 103 -12.99 0.51 -15.12
C PHE A 103 -14.23 1.39 -15.38
N LEU A 104 -15.12 1.53 -14.39
CA LEU A 104 -16.27 2.45 -14.50
C LEU A 104 -15.84 3.91 -14.63
N MET A 105 -14.76 4.32 -13.93
CA MET A 105 -14.18 5.65 -14.06
C MET A 105 -13.71 5.90 -15.49
N ILE A 106 -12.95 4.97 -16.07
CA ILE A 106 -12.47 5.05 -17.45
C ILE A 106 -13.65 5.18 -18.42
N LEU A 107 -14.71 4.36 -18.24
CA LEU A 107 -15.90 4.46 -19.06
C LEU A 107 -16.56 5.84 -18.92
N ALA A 108 -16.72 6.36 -17.70
CA ALA A 108 -17.27 7.69 -17.47
C ALA A 108 -16.44 8.79 -18.17
N LEU A 109 -15.12 8.72 -18.08
CA LEU A 109 -14.22 9.65 -18.78
C LEU A 109 -14.34 9.55 -20.30
N CYS A 110 -14.47 8.34 -20.85
CA CYS A 110 -14.71 8.15 -22.28
C CYS A 110 -16.09 8.67 -22.72
N HIS A 111 -17.13 8.56 -21.88
CA HIS A 111 -18.43 9.17 -22.15
C HIS A 111 -18.32 10.70 -22.24
N ILE A 112 -17.61 11.32 -21.29
CA ILE A 112 -17.33 12.77 -21.30
C ILE A 112 -16.56 13.15 -22.58
N ALA A 113 -15.51 12.41 -22.93
CA ALA A 113 -14.67 12.68 -24.10
C ALA A 113 -15.41 12.57 -25.45
N VAL A 114 -16.45 11.73 -25.53
CA VAL A 114 -17.28 11.58 -26.75
C VAL A 114 -18.53 12.49 -26.72
N GLY A 115 -18.69 13.30 -25.66
CA GLY A 115 -19.85 14.17 -25.45
C GLY A 115 -21.14 13.37 -25.28
N GLN A 116 -21.08 12.23 -24.58
CA GLN A 116 -22.22 11.37 -24.29
C GLN A 116 -22.76 11.61 -22.88
N GLN A 117 -24.06 11.34 -22.70
CA GLN A 117 -24.71 11.45 -21.41
C GLN A 117 -24.16 10.38 -20.44
N LEU A 118 -23.63 10.82 -19.29
CA LEU A 118 -23.34 9.94 -18.17
C LEU A 118 -24.66 9.36 -17.65
N ASN A 119 -24.91 8.09 -17.93
CA ASN A 119 -26.04 7.36 -17.35
C ASN A 119 -25.52 6.06 -16.73
N LEU A 120 -25.32 6.09 -15.42
CA LEU A 120 -24.78 4.96 -14.69
C LEU A 120 -25.91 3.97 -14.38
N HIS A 121 -25.78 2.73 -14.82
CA HIS A 121 -26.79 1.71 -14.57
C HIS A 121 -26.99 1.46 -13.07
N TRP A 122 -28.22 1.10 -12.66
CA TRP A 122 -28.58 0.92 -11.24
C TRP A 122 -27.74 -0.16 -10.54
N LEU A 123 -27.31 -1.21 -11.25
CA LEU A 123 -26.40 -2.23 -10.70
C LEU A 123 -25.06 -1.63 -10.26
N HIS A 124 -24.46 -0.76 -11.09
CA HIS A 124 -23.22 -0.06 -10.73
C HIS A 124 -23.43 0.86 -9.53
N LYS A 125 -24.59 1.54 -9.46
CA LYS A 125 -24.98 2.39 -8.32
C LYS A 125 -25.05 1.60 -7.01
N VAL A 126 -25.56 0.35 -7.04
CA VAL A 126 -25.57 -0.54 -5.87
C VAL A 126 -24.14 -0.93 -5.47
N MET A 127 -23.32 -1.38 -6.43
CA MET A 127 -21.91 -1.74 -6.17
C MET A 127 -21.11 -0.58 -5.57
N LEU A 128 -21.38 0.65 -6.01
CA LEU A 128 -20.74 1.86 -5.50
C LEU A 128 -21.07 2.11 -4.02
N LYS A 129 -22.34 1.96 -3.64
CA LYS A 129 -22.77 2.05 -2.24
C LYS A 129 -22.12 0.96 -1.38
N CYS A 130 -22.05 -0.28 -1.89
CA CYS A 130 -21.39 -1.38 -1.19
C CYS A 130 -19.89 -1.11 -0.99
N ALA A 131 -19.19 -0.58 -2.00
CA ALA A 131 -17.78 -0.21 -1.89
C ALA A 131 -17.55 0.90 -0.85
N ILE A 132 -18.39 1.94 -0.83
CA ILE A 132 -18.32 3.01 0.17
C ILE A 132 -18.55 2.45 1.57
N CYS A 133 -19.64 1.69 1.80
CA CYS A 133 -19.90 1.07 3.10
C CYS A 133 -18.76 0.14 3.53
N GLY A 134 -18.23 -0.65 2.57
CA GLY A 134 -17.12 -1.57 2.80
C GLY A 134 -15.87 -0.85 3.31
N VAL A 135 -15.53 0.32 2.75
CA VAL A 135 -14.38 1.10 3.23
C VAL A 135 -14.68 1.83 4.54
N PHE A 136 -15.87 2.42 4.71
CA PHE A 136 -16.25 3.13 5.95
C PHE A 136 -16.26 2.27 7.21
N VAL A 137 -16.58 0.97 7.09
CA VAL A 137 -16.52 0.03 8.23
C VAL A 137 -15.07 -0.16 8.73
N TYR A 138 -14.07 0.04 7.87
CA TYR A 138 -12.68 -0.25 8.19
C TYR A 138 -11.79 0.99 8.39
N VAL A 139 -12.20 2.18 7.93
CA VAL A 139 -11.42 3.44 8.01
C VAL A 139 -11.32 4.05 9.43
N GLN A 140 -11.82 3.40 10.47
CA GLN A 140 -11.65 3.89 11.85
C GLN A 140 -10.22 3.80 12.42
N CYS A 141 -9.24 3.32 11.65
CA CYS A 141 -7.86 3.26 12.10
C CYS A 141 -6.88 3.79 11.04
N LEU A 142 -6.16 4.82 11.48
CA LEU A 142 -4.82 5.22 11.04
C LEU A 142 -4.67 6.07 9.77
N GLY A 143 -3.71 7.01 9.89
CA GLY A 143 -3.15 7.82 8.83
C GLY A 143 -1.64 7.97 9.00
N GLU A 144 -1.05 8.49 7.92
CA GLU A 144 0.32 9.00 7.70
C GLU A 144 1.48 7.99 7.68
N ALA A 145 1.86 7.62 6.46
CA ALA A 145 3.25 7.64 5.98
C ALA A 145 3.21 7.68 4.43
N THR A 146 4.18 8.39 3.81
CA THR A 146 4.51 8.51 2.35
C THR A 146 4.14 9.79 1.57
N GLY A 147 4.25 10.95 2.21
CA GLY A 147 4.09 12.26 1.54
C GLY A 147 4.80 12.44 0.17
N PRO A 148 6.09 12.07 -0.01
CA PRO A 148 6.81 12.33 -1.27
C PRO A 148 6.30 11.57 -2.49
N PHE A 149 5.92 10.30 -2.33
CA PHE A 149 5.48 9.45 -3.44
C PHE A 149 4.00 9.68 -3.79
N LEU A 150 3.19 9.99 -2.78
CA LEU A 150 1.81 10.45 -2.97
C LEU A 150 1.77 11.75 -3.79
N HIS A 151 2.70 12.68 -3.54
CA HIS A 151 2.81 13.90 -4.33
C HIS A 151 3.06 13.63 -5.81
N LEU A 152 4.06 12.79 -6.13
CA LEU A 152 4.40 12.49 -7.51
C LEU A 152 3.25 11.79 -8.24
N GLY A 153 2.58 10.84 -7.57
CA GLY A 153 1.38 10.18 -8.09
C GLY A 153 0.22 11.16 -8.33
N ALA A 154 -0.04 12.07 -7.38
CA ALA A 154 -1.06 13.11 -7.51
C ALA A 154 -0.75 14.09 -8.66
N LEU A 155 0.53 14.46 -8.83
CA LEU A 155 0.99 15.32 -9.90
C LEU A 155 0.73 14.71 -11.29
N VAL A 156 1.06 13.43 -11.47
CA VAL A 156 0.79 12.68 -12.71
C VAL A 156 -0.71 12.62 -12.98
N ALA A 157 -1.52 12.33 -11.96
CA ALA A 157 -2.97 12.25 -12.09
C ALA A 157 -3.59 13.60 -12.52
N VAL A 158 -3.21 14.72 -11.88
CA VAL A 158 -3.72 16.05 -12.21
C VAL A 158 -3.21 16.54 -13.57
N THR A 159 -2.00 16.15 -13.96
CA THR A 159 -1.47 16.42 -15.30
C THR A 159 -2.29 15.68 -16.37
N ALA A 160 -2.65 14.42 -16.14
CA ALA A 160 -3.51 13.66 -17.05
C ALA A 160 -4.93 14.25 -17.17
N LEU A 161 -5.48 14.79 -16.06
CA LEU A 161 -6.78 15.47 -16.05
C LEU A 161 -6.81 16.75 -16.90
N ALA A 162 -5.66 17.34 -17.23
CA ALA A 162 -5.57 18.54 -18.06
C ALA A 162 -6.28 18.38 -19.41
N TRP A 163 -6.24 17.18 -20.01
CA TRP A 163 -6.89 16.89 -21.29
C TRP A 163 -8.41 17.00 -21.21
N LEU A 164 -9.00 16.49 -20.14
CA LEU A 164 -10.44 16.53 -19.91
C LEU A 164 -10.90 17.94 -19.56
N VAL A 165 -10.12 18.64 -18.73
CA VAL A 165 -10.41 20.02 -18.34
C VAL A 165 -10.35 20.94 -19.56
N ALA A 166 -9.28 20.87 -20.35
CA ALA A 166 -9.17 21.65 -21.58
C ALA A 166 -10.36 21.39 -22.52
N GLY A 167 -10.79 20.13 -22.68
CA GLY A 167 -11.85 19.76 -23.62
C GLY A 167 -13.19 20.38 -23.22
N ASN A 168 -13.53 20.22 -21.94
CA ASN A 168 -14.76 20.81 -21.36
C ASN A 168 -14.75 22.34 -21.39
N LEU A 169 -13.59 22.97 -21.22
CA LEU A 169 -13.47 24.42 -21.28
C LEU A 169 -13.72 24.96 -22.68
N PHE A 170 -13.19 24.33 -23.73
CA PHE A 170 -13.35 24.83 -25.10
C PHE A 170 -14.72 24.50 -25.74
N GLU A 171 -15.41 23.46 -25.27
CA GLU A 171 -16.75 23.10 -25.76
C GLU A 171 -17.89 23.83 -25.04
N SER A 172 -17.71 24.24 -23.79
CA SER A 172 -18.77 24.91 -23.00
C SER A 172 -19.15 26.28 -23.58
N SER A 173 -20.43 26.63 -23.52
CA SER A 173 -20.94 27.96 -23.91
C SER A 173 -21.04 28.94 -22.73
N GLN A 174 -20.99 28.44 -21.49
CA GLN A 174 -21.16 29.25 -20.28
C GLN A 174 -19.80 29.72 -19.72
N ARG A 175 -19.51 31.02 -19.89
CA ARG A 175 -18.25 31.63 -19.41
C ARG A 175 -18.02 31.48 -17.91
N VAL A 176 -19.08 31.55 -17.10
CA VAL A 176 -18.96 31.41 -15.63
C VAL A 176 -18.49 30.01 -15.26
N PHE A 177 -19.06 28.97 -15.88
CA PHE A 177 -18.65 27.59 -15.67
C PHE A 177 -17.19 27.36 -16.08
N GLN A 178 -16.77 27.91 -17.23
CA GLN A 178 -15.38 27.83 -17.69
C GLN A 178 -14.40 28.45 -16.70
N VAL A 179 -14.69 29.66 -16.22
CA VAL A 179 -13.83 30.36 -15.27
C VAL A 179 -13.74 29.59 -13.95
N VAL A 180 -14.86 29.07 -13.44
CA VAL A 180 -14.88 28.31 -12.18
C VAL A 180 -14.07 27.02 -12.29
N VAL A 181 -14.26 26.23 -13.35
CA VAL A 181 -13.53 24.97 -13.56
C VAL A 181 -12.04 25.22 -13.75
N LEU A 182 -11.66 26.25 -14.51
CA LEU A 182 -10.26 26.62 -14.72
C LEU A 182 -9.60 27.08 -13.41
N LEU A 183 -10.29 27.93 -12.62
CA LEU A 183 -9.76 28.39 -11.33
C LEU A 183 -9.59 27.23 -10.34
N LEU A 184 -10.55 26.31 -10.27
CA LEU A 184 -10.45 25.11 -9.43
C LEU A 184 -9.25 24.25 -9.84
N TYR A 185 -9.10 23.98 -11.14
CA TYR A 185 -7.98 23.20 -11.66
C TYR A 185 -6.63 23.85 -11.34
N LEU A 186 -6.49 25.15 -11.62
CA LEU A 186 -5.26 25.90 -11.33
C LEU A 186 -4.96 25.97 -9.82
N SER A 187 -5.99 26.06 -8.97
CA SER A 187 -5.81 26.04 -7.52
C SER A 187 -5.28 24.70 -7.02
N VAL A 188 -5.81 23.59 -7.53
CA VAL A 188 -5.30 22.24 -7.22
C VAL A 188 -3.87 22.06 -7.74
N LEU A 189 -3.59 22.49 -8.96
CA LEU A 189 -2.25 22.43 -9.55
C LEU A 189 -1.23 23.23 -8.73
N LEU A 190 -1.57 24.47 -8.35
CA LEU A 190 -0.73 25.31 -7.50
C LEU A 190 -0.50 24.69 -6.13
N GLY A 191 -1.55 24.13 -5.51
CA GLY A 191 -1.43 23.43 -4.23
C GLY A 191 -0.48 22.24 -4.32
N LEU A 192 -0.56 21.45 -5.39
CA LEU A 192 0.37 20.36 -5.65
C LEU A 192 1.79 20.86 -5.91
N TYR A 193 1.98 21.94 -6.65
CA TYR A 193 3.32 22.49 -6.87
C TYR A 193 3.95 23.00 -5.56
N MET A 194 3.16 23.54 -4.65
CA MET A 194 3.66 23.99 -3.35
C MET A 194 3.83 22.87 -2.32
N ALA A 195 3.28 21.67 -2.55
CA ALA A 195 3.25 20.59 -1.55
C ALA A 195 4.63 20.03 -1.15
N PRO A 196 5.65 19.94 -2.03
CA PRO A 196 6.99 19.50 -1.65
C PRO A 196 7.68 20.38 -0.61
N LEU A 197 7.26 21.64 -0.48
CA LEU A 197 7.76 22.55 0.57
C LEU A 197 7.29 22.16 1.97
N SER A 198 6.17 21.45 2.10
CA SER A 198 5.64 21.00 3.39
C SER A 198 5.99 19.54 3.71
N ILE A 199 6.56 18.80 2.76
CA ILE A 199 6.97 17.41 2.96
C ILE A 199 8.32 17.39 3.69
N THR A 200 8.29 16.94 4.94
CA THR A 200 9.51 16.63 5.69
C THR A 200 9.69 15.11 5.72
N SER A 201 10.90 14.64 5.41
CA SER A 201 11.26 13.23 5.46
C SER A 201 12.64 13.09 6.10
N PRO A 202 12.83 12.12 7.01
CA PRO A 202 14.14 11.90 7.61
C PRO A 202 15.18 11.50 6.57
N CYS A 203 14.80 10.93 5.42
CA CYS A 203 15.75 10.52 4.38
C CYS A 203 16.16 11.64 3.42
N ILE A 204 15.66 12.87 3.58
CA ILE A 204 16.16 14.03 2.82
C ILE A 204 17.31 14.65 3.62
N MET A 205 18.52 14.15 3.37
CA MET A 205 19.75 14.62 4.01
C MET A 205 20.97 14.28 3.16
N ASP A 206 22.08 14.99 3.38
CA ASP A 206 23.35 14.62 2.77
C ASP A 206 23.84 13.26 3.28
N HIS A 207 24.45 12.47 2.39
CA HIS A 207 25.00 11.16 2.73
C HIS A 207 25.99 11.20 3.90
N ALA A 208 26.69 12.33 4.09
CA ALA A 208 27.64 12.52 5.20
C ALA A 208 26.97 12.57 6.58
N ASN A 209 25.68 12.90 6.64
CA ASN A 209 24.91 13.01 7.88
C ASN A 209 24.19 11.71 8.26
N LEU A 210 24.28 10.68 7.40
CA LEU A 210 23.63 9.39 7.66
C LEU A 210 24.27 8.71 8.89
N THR A 211 23.43 8.31 9.83
CA THR A 211 23.87 7.55 11.01
C THR A 211 24.31 6.13 10.63
N PRO A 212 25.06 5.44 11.51
CA PRO A 212 25.35 4.02 11.32
C PRO A 212 24.08 3.21 11.08
N ARG A 213 24.24 2.11 10.34
CA ARG A 213 23.15 1.17 10.08
C ARG A 213 22.57 0.67 11.41
N PRO A 214 21.23 0.72 11.59
CA PRO A 214 20.61 0.16 12.78
C PRO A 214 20.91 -1.32 12.90
N ASP A 215 21.16 -1.75 14.13
CA ASP A 215 21.31 -3.16 14.47
C ASP A 215 19.98 -3.90 14.24
N VAL A 216 20.06 -5.14 13.78
CA VAL A 216 18.86 -5.99 13.56
C VAL A 216 18.81 -7.06 14.65
N ILE A 217 17.73 -7.07 15.42
CA ILE A 217 17.40 -8.10 16.41
C ILE A 217 16.42 -9.07 15.75
N GLY A 218 16.65 -10.37 15.93
CA GLY A 218 15.75 -11.41 15.41
C GLY A 218 14.51 -11.56 16.28
N HIS A 219 13.38 -11.02 15.84
CA HIS A 219 12.08 -11.11 16.51
C HIS A 219 11.61 -12.58 16.50
N GLN A 220 11.53 -13.21 17.67
CA GLN A 220 11.23 -14.65 17.81
C GLN A 220 12.19 -15.54 17.01
N GLY A 221 13.42 -15.05 16.81
CA GLY A 221 14.45 -15.61 15.92
C GLY A 221 14.34 -15.07 14.49
N ALA A 222 14.02 -15.93 13.53
CA ALA A 222 13.75 -15.58 12.14
C ALA A 222 12.49 -16.33 11.63
N PRO A 223 11.28 -15.93 12.06
CA PRO A 223 9.99 -16.53 11.68
C PRO A 223 9.79 -16.70 10.18
N MET A 224 10.34 -15.81 9.33
CA MET A 224 10.28 -16.00 7.87
C MET A 224 11.07 -17.22 7.35
N LEU A 225 12.00 -17.77 8.14
CA LEU A 225 12.89 -18.86 7.73
C LEU A 225 12.64 -20.17 8.49
N ALA A 226 12.06 -20.10 9.69
CA ALA A 226 11.84 -21.24 10.57
C ALA A 226 10.74 -20.92 11.60
N PRO A 227 10.15 -21.93 12.25
CA PRO A 227 9.02 -21.74 13.16
C PRO A 227 9.40 -20.84 14.35
N GLU A 228 8.61 -19.80 14.61
CA GLU A 228 8.87 -18.81 15.68
C GLU A 228 9.19 -19.45 17.05
N ASN A 229 10.02 -18.79 17.86
CA ASN A 229 10.38 -19.23 19.22
C ASN A 229 10.97 -20.66 19.32
N THR A 230 11.47 -21.24 18.22
CA THR A 230 12.21 -22.51 18.21
C THR A 230 13.72 -22.31 18.15
N ILE A 231 14.49 -23.31 18.58
CA ILE A 231 15.97 -23.26 18.50
C ILE A 231 16.45 -23.07 17.05
N LEU A 232 15.77 -23.67 16.08
CA LEU A 232 16.10 -23.49 14.67
C LEU A 232 15.87 -22.05 14.21
N SER A 233 14.78 -21.40 14.65
CA SER A 233 14.53 -19.99 14.34
C SER A 233 15.66 -19.08 14.81
N PHE A 234 16.14 -19.27 16.04
CA PHE A 234 17.28 -18.52 16.55
C PHE A 234 18.58 -18.84 15.80
N GLN A 235 18.83 -20.10 15.46
CA GLN A 235 19.98 -20.47 14.62
C GLN A 235 19.95 -19.80 13.24
N ARG A 236 18.76 -19.70 12.61
CA ARG A 236 18.58 -18.99 11.35
C ARG A 236 18.82 -17.48 11.51
N ALA A 237 18.36 -16.88 12.61
CA ALA A 237 18.64 -15.49 12.91
C ALA A 237 20.15 -15.23 13.04
N LEU A 238 20.87 -16.07 13.78
CA LEU A 238 22.33 -15.99 13.91
C LEU A 238 23.05 -16.12 12.55
N GLN A 239 22.58 -17.00 11.65
CA GLN A 239 23.11 -17.09 10.28
C GLN A 239 22.91 -15.79 9.48
N MET A 240 21.91 -14.98 9.85
CA MET A 240 21.64 -13.68 9.25
C MET A 240 22.44 -12.53 9.89
N ASN A 241 23.35 -12.82 10.83
CA ASN A 241 24.17 -11.84 11.55
C ASN A 241 23.34 -10.78 12.28
N VAL A 242 22.27 -11.21 12.94
CA VAL A 242 21.52 -10.35 13.88
C VAL A 242 22.41 -9.98 15.07
N SER A 243 22.21 -8.80 15.66
CA SER A 243 22.93 -8.37 16.87
C SER A 243 22.39 -9.03 18.14
N GLY A 244 21.13 -9.46 18.11
CA GLY A 244 20.45 -10.06 19.23
C GLY A 244 19.30 -10.98 18.84
N LEU A 245 18.80 -11.70 19.83
CA LEU A 245 17.70 -12.64 19.72
C LEU A 245 16.58 -12.18 20.67
N GLU A 246 15.38 -11.96 20.13
CA GLU A 246 14.20 -11.62 20.91
C GLU A 246 13.28 -12.84 21.04
N ALA A 247 12.69 -13.05 22.21
CA ALA A 247 11.74 -14.14 22.44
C ALA A 247 10.62 -13.77 23.42
N ASP A 248 9.47 -14.43 23.30
CA ASP A 248 8.39 -14.35 24.29
C ASP A 248 8.55 -15.46 25.32
N VAL A 249 8.56 -15.13 26.61
CA VAL A 249 8.80 -16.10 27.69
C VAL A 249 7.54 -16.25 28.56
N ALA A 250 7.15 -17.50 28.78
CA ALA A 250 6.15 -17.91 29.76
C ALA A 250 6.78 -18.86 30.80
N ILE A 251 6.04 -19.17 31.87
CA ILE A 251 6.47 -20.11 32.92
C ILE A 251 5.54 -21.32 32.91
N SER A 252 6.10 -22.54 32.90
CA SER A 252 5.34 -23.79 32.98
C SER A 252 4.77 -24.02 34.38
N LEU A 253 3.88 -24.99 34.52
CA LEU A 253 3.21 -25.33 35.78
C LEU A 253 4.21 -25.69 36.90
N ASP A 254 5.33 -26.31 36.51
CA ASP A 254 6.45 -26.73 37.34
C ASP A 254 7.60 -25.70 37.43
N GLY A 255 7.39 -24.47 36.93
CA GLY A 255 8.30 -23.34 37.15
C GLY A 255 9.44 -23.21 36.15
N VAL A 256 9.39 -23.89 35.00
CA VAL A 256 10.41 -23.80 33.95
C VAL A 256 10.05 -22.68 32.96
N PRO A 257 10.92 -21.68 32.76
CA PRO A 257 10.72 -20.67 31.73
C PRO A 257 10.88 -21.25 30.32
N PHE A 258 9.86 -21.07 29.48
CA PHE A 258 9.81 -21.57 28.10
C PHE A 258 9.33 -20.49 27.13
N LEU A 259 9.59 -20.71 25.84
CA LEU A 259 9.33 -19.72 24.80
C LEU A 259 7.96 -19.94 24.17
N MET A 260 7.07 -18.96 24.28
CA MET A 260 5.72 -19.01 23.71
C MET A 260 5.08 -17.62 23.63
N ARG A 261 4.73 -17.22 22.41
CA ARG A 261 4.00 -15.98 22.13
C ARG A 261 2.52 -16.07 22.50
N ASP A 262 1.89 -17.22 22.34
CA ASP A 262 0.43 -17.33 22.50
C ASP A 262 0.01 -17.69 23.92
N ARG A 263 -1.25 -17.43 24.26
CA ARG A 263 -1.85 -17.91 25.53
C ARG A 263 -2.09 -19.41 25.51
N THR A 264 -2.37 -19.99 24.35
CA THR A 264 -2.61 -21.44 24.18
C THR A 264 -1.54 -22.02 23.25
N LEU A 265 -1.45 -23.34 23.19
CA LEU A 265 -0.45 -24.04 22.38
C LEU A 265 -0.98 -24.37 20.96
N ARG A 266 -2.21 -23.97 20.61
CA ARG A 266 -2.93 -24.47 19.43
C ARG A 266 -2.31 -24.07 18.09
N ARG A 267 -1.88 -22.81 17.96
CA ARG A 267 -1.40 -22.29 16.68
C ARG A 267 -0.03 -22.86 16.30
N THR A 268 0.86 -22.95 17.27
CA THR A 268 2.29 -23.22 17.05
C THR A 268 2.73 -24.61 17.49
N THR A 269 1.80 -25.49 17.89
CA THR A 269 2.13 -26.88 18.27
C THR A 269 1.07 -27.90 17.82
N ASP A 270 1.32 -29.18 18.09
CA ASP A 270 0.37 -30.28 17.88
C ASP A 270 -0.46 -30.65 19.13
N VAL A 271 -0.64 -29.72 20.08
CA VAL A 271 -1.42 -29.93 21.33
C VAL A 271 -2.82 -30.49 21.08
N GLU A 272 -3.48 -30.14 19.98
CA GLU A 272 -4.82 -30.63 19.66
C GLU A 272 -4.83 -32.15 19.41
N LYS A 273 -3.71 -32.71 18.96
CA LYS A 273 -3.55 -34.15 18.72
C LYS A 273 -3.09 -34.88 19.99
N VAL A 274 -2.12 -34.31 20.70
CA VAL A 274 -1.48 -34.95 21.86
C VAL A 274 -2.33 -34.80 23.13
N PHE A 275 -2.91 -33.63 23.35
CA PHE A 275 -3.73 -33.29 24.52
C PHE A 275 -5.08 -32.63 24.11
N PRO A 276 -5.97 -33.34 23.39
CA PRO A 276 -7.20 -32.76 22.83
C PRO A 276 -8.12 -32.13 23.88
N ALA A 277 -8.18 -32.69 25.09
CA ALA A 277 -9.01 -32.19 26.19
C ALA A 277 -8.49 -30.87 26.79
N ARG A 278 -7.23 -30.52 26.55
CA ARG A 278 -6.50 -29.39 27.15
C ARG A 278 -6.06 -28.35 26.12
N GLN A 279 -6.51 -28.47 24.87
CA GLN A 279 -6.08 -27.61 23.77
C GLN A 279 -6.38 -26.11 24.03
N LEU A 280 -7.41 -25.80 24.82
CA LEU A 280 -7.79 -24.42 25.17
C LEU A 280 -7.19 -23.94 26.49
N ASP A 281 -6.46 -24.80 27.21
CA ASP A 281 -5.83 -24.41 28.47
C ASP A 281 -4.71 -23.40 28.19
N ASP A 282 -4.43 -22.52 29.17
CA ASP A 282 -3.28 -21.62 29.08
C ASP A 282 -1.99 -22.44 29.01
N ALA A 283 -1.04 -22.04 28.17
CA ALA A 283 0.23 -22.72 27.97
C ALA A 283 1.00 -22.91 29.30
N SER A 284 0.84 -21.97 30.24
CA SER A 284 1.44 -22.03 31.58
C SER A 284 0.86 -23.16 32.45
N SER A 285 -0.29 -23.74 32.09
CA SER A 285 -0.90 -24.85 32.84
C SER A 285 -0.27 -26.22 32.56
N PHE A 286 0.66 -26.30 31.60
CA PHE A 286 1.35 -27.53 31.25
C PHE A 286 2.69 -27.63 31.99
N ASN A 287 3.09 -28.85 32.36
CA ASN A 287 4.44 -29.09 32.87
C ASN A 287 5.46 -29.03 31.73
N TRP A 288 6.72 -28.77 32.06
CA TRP A 288 7.80 -28.71 31.07
C TRP A 288 7.92 -30.00 30.24
N THR A 289 7.79 -31.17 30.87
CA THR A 289 7.86 -32.47 30.17
C THR A 289 6.81 -32.59 29.08
N ASP A 290 5.58 -32.13 29.35
CA ASP A 290 4.49 -32.14 28.38
C ASP A 290 4.78 -31.14 27.26
N LEU A 291 5.18 -29.91 27.60
CA LEU A 291 5.54 -28.86 26.64
C LEU A 291 6.66 -29.30 25.70
N HIS A 292 7.73 -29.88 26.24
CA HIS A 292 8.88 -30.33 25.45
C HIS A 292 8.55 -31.51 24.53
N SER A 293 7.52 -32.29 24.85
CA SER A 293 7.07 -33.41 24.00
C SER A 293 6.30 -32.97 22.75
N LEU A 294 5.76 -31.75 22.74
CA LEU A 294 4.98 -31.23 21.63
C LEU A 294 5.86 -30.86 20.44
N ASN A 295 5.34 -31.12 19.24
CA ASN A 295 5.96 -30.69 18.00
C ASN A 295 5.63 -29.21 17.74
N ALA A 296 6.64 -28.36 17.70
CA ALA A 296 6.52 -26.92 17.45
C ALA A 296 6.91 -26.49 16.02
N GLY A 297 7.00 -27.44 15.08
CA GLY A 297 7.54 -27.21 13.74
C GLY A 297 6.63 -27.57 12.57
N GLN A 298 5.79 -28.61 12.70
CA GLN A 298 4.92 -29.07 11.62
C GLN A 298 3.86 -28.05 11.21
N TRP A 299 3.38 -27.22 12.16
CA TRP A 299 2.41 -26.16 11.88
C TRP A 299 2.94 -25.20 10.82
N PHE A 300 4.23 -24.84 10.90
CA PHE A 300 4.86 -23.91 9.98
C PHE A 300 4.85 -24.44 8.55
N LEU A 301 5.10 -25.74 8.37
CA LEU A 301 5.08 -26.40 7.05
C LEU A 301 3.66 -26.53 6.49
N LYS A 302 2.66 -26.67 7.37
CA LYS A 302 1.26 -26.87 6.99
C LYS A 302 0.58 -25.56 6.62
N GLU A 303 0.75 -24.55 7.47
CA GLU A 303 0.08 -23.25 7.33
C GLU A 303 0.86 -22.29 6.41
N ASP A 304 2.18 -22.48 6.25
CA ASP A 304 3.08 -21.66 5.41
C ASP A 304 2.84 -20.14 5.58
N PRO A 305 2.96 -19.61 6.82
CA PRO A 305 2.52 -18.25 7.16
C PRO A 305 3.23 -17.13 6.38
N PHE A 306 4.36 -17.44 5.73
CA PHE A 306 5.17 -16.50 4.96
C PHE A 306 5.32 -16.90 3.48
N TRP A 307 4.59 -17.91 2.99
CA TRP A 307 4.69 -18.46 1.63
C TRP A 307 6.11 -18.86 1.21
N THR A 308 6.89 -19.38 2.14
CA THR A 308 8.31 -19.76 1.92
C THR A 308 8.49 -21.26 1.74
N VAL A 309 7.57 -22.09 2.24
CA VAL A 309 7.72 -23.54 2.30
C VAL A 309 7.89 -24.16 0.91
N GLN A 310 7.20 -23.64 -0.11
CA GLN A 310 7.31 -24.14 -1.49
C GLN A 310 8.72 -24.04 -2.08
N SER A 311 9.53 -23.11 -1.58
CA SER A 311 10.91 -22.88 -2.05
C SER A 311 11.97 -23.64 -1.26
N MET A 312 11.58 -24.32 -0.16
CA MET A 312 12.52 -24.98 0.75
C MET A 312 13.03 -26.31 0.19
N ALA A 313 14.30 -26.62 0.49
CA ALA A 313 14.86 -27.93 0.17
C ALA A 313 14.30 -29.02 1.11
N GLN A 314 14.20 -30.26 0.64
CA GLN A 314 13.64 -31.39 1.43
C GLN A 314 14.36 -31.60 2.77
N ARG A 315 15.67 -31.35 2.84
CA ARG A 315 16.43 -31.41 4.09
C ARG A 315 15.96 -30.34 5.08
N GLU A 316 15.67 -29.13 4.61
CA GLU A 316 15.18 -28.04 5.45
C GLU A 316 13.77 -28.34 5.96
N VAL A 317 12.91 -28.90 5.11
CA VAL A 317 11.56 -29.35 5.53
C VAL A 317 11.65 -30.34 6.70
N MET A 318 12.58 -31.30 6.66
CA MET A 318 12.77 -32.25 7.77
C MET A 318 13.27 -31.56 9.06
N LEU A 319 14.18 -30.59 8.96
CA LEU A 319 14.67 -29.84 10.12
C LEU A 319 13.58 -28.96 10.72
N VAL A 320 12.84 -28.23 9.88
CA VAL A 320 11.73 -27.35 10.27
C VAL A 320 10.61 -28.16 10.91
N GLY A 321 10.25 -29.30 10.35
CA GLY A 321 9.18 -30.16 10.89
C GLY A 321 9.55 -30.87 12.20
N ASN A 322 10.82 -30.94 12.55
CA ASN A 322 11.32 -31.64 13.74
C ASN A 322 11.82 -30.66 14.81
N GLN A 323 10.94 -29.76 15.27
CA GLN A 323 11.20 -28.82 16.35
C GLN A 323 10.30 -29.12 17.55
N SER A 324 10.79 -28.84 18.76
CA SER A 324 10.04 -28.88 20.02
C SER A 324 9.86 -27.48 20.58
N VAL A 325 8.99 -27.34 21.59
CA VAL A 325 8.97 -26.12 22.42
C VAL A 325 10.36 -25.89 23.03
N CYS A 326 10.83 -24.65 22.95
CA CYS A 326 12.17 -24.24 23.39
C CYS A 326 12.12 -23.69 24.82
N SER A 327 13.11 -24.01 25.66
CA SER A 327 13.25 -23.38 26.98
C SER A 327 14.04 -22.07 26.89
N LEU A 328 13.85 -21.18 27.87
CA LEU A 328 14.71 -20.00 27.99
C LEU A 328 16.18 -20.39 28.18
N GLU A 329 16.45 -21.46 28.94
CA GLU A 329 17.81 -21.96 29.14
C GLU A 329 18.49 -22.33 27.82
N GLN A 330 17.77 -22.98 26.90
CA GLN A 330 18.30 -23.35 25.59
C GLN A 330 18.67 -22.10 24.76
N LEU A 331 17.81 -21.07 24.76
CA LEU A 331 18.09 -19.80 24.11
C LEU A 331 19.30 -19.09 24.73
N LEU A 332 19.36 -18.99 26.06
CA LEU A 332 20.47 -18.32 26.76
C LEU A 332 21.81 -19.04 26.52
N ARG A 333 21.82 -20.38 26.49
CA ARG A 333 23.02 -21.15 26.14
C ARG A 333 23.45 -20.90 24.70
N LEU A 334 22.51 -20.87 23.75
CA LEU A 334 22.80 -20.54 22.37
C LEU A 334 23.40 -19.12 22.25
N ALA A 335 22.79 -18.15 22.92
CA ALA A 335 23.28 -16.77 22.93
C ALA A 335 24.66 -16.64 23.58
N THR A 336 24.93 -17.39 24.65
CA THR A 336 26.24 -17.44 25.31
C THR A 336 27.33 -17.98 24.38
N LEU A 337 27.04 -19.06 23.64
CA LEU A 337 27.97 -19.65 22.68
C LEU A 337 28.37 -18.69 21.57
N HIS A 338 27.45 -17.82 21.15
CA HIS A 338 27.68 -16.87 20.07
C HIS A 338 27.99 -15.44 20.57
N ASN A 339 27.97 -15.20 21.88
CA ASN A 339 28.14 -13.86 22.48
C ASN A 339 27.14 -12.83 21.94
N HIS A 340 25.85 -13.19 21.86
CA HIS A 340 24.78 -12.34 21.35
C HIS A 340 23.86 -11.84 22.46
N THR A 341 23.24 -10.67 22.25
CA THR A 341 22.28 -10.13 23.21
C THR A 341 20.95 -10.89 23.16
N VAL A 342 20.34 -11.12 24.31
CA VAL A 342 19.00 -11.70 24.41
C VAL A 342 18.04 -10.65 24.95
N VAL A 343 16.95 -10.47 24.23
CA VAL A 343 15.80 -9.67 24.65
C VAL A 343 14.66 -10.64 24.88
N PHE A 344 13.88 -10.46 25.94
CA PHE A 344 12.68 -11.25 26.08
C PHE A 344 11.56 -10.45 26.72
N ASP A 345 10.32 -10.72 26.30
CA ASP A 345 9.12 -10.27 26.99
C ASP A 345 8.65 -11.38 27.95
N LEU A 346 8.68 -11.10 29.25
CA LEU A 346 8.32 -12.08 30.27
C LEU A 346 6.87 -11.91 30.69
N ARG A 347 6.06 -12.91 30.37
CA ARG A 347 4.65 -12.92 30.70
C ARG A 347 4.40 -13.43 32.10
N ARG A 348 3.60 -12.68 32.86
CA ARG A 348 3.07 -13.14 34.14
C ARG A 348 2.07 -14.30 33.94
N PRO A 349 2.23 -15.42 34.66
CA PRO A 349 1.25 -16.52 34.62
C PRO A 349 -0.11 -16.11 35.23
N PRO A 350 -1.21 -16.82 34.94
CA PRO A 350 -2.55 -16.47 35.42
C PRO A 350 -2.70 -16.58 36.94
N HIS A 351 -3.70 -15.87 37.49
CA HIS A 351 -4.05 -15.95 38.91
C HIS A 351 -4.42 -17.40 39.30
N GLY A 352 -3.79 -17.92 40.36
CA GLY A 352 -3.95 -19.31 40.81
C GLY A 352 -2.85 -20.26 40.33
N HIS A 353 -1.96 -19.83 39.44
CA HIS A 353 -0.79 -20.59 39.04
C HIS A 353 0.18 -20.81 40.22
N PRO A 354 0.76 -22.00 40.44
CA PRO A 354 1.69 -22.27 41.54
C PRO A 354 2.88 -21.30 41.59
N CYS A 355 3.44 -20.97 40.43
CA CYS A 355 4.57 -20.03 40.29
C CYS A 355 4.17 -18.55 40.18
N TYR A 356 2.92 -18.18 40.46
CA TYR A 356 2.43 -16.80 40.30
C TYR A 356 3.24 -15.77 41.10
N HIS A 357 3.82 -16.18 42.24
CA HIS A 357 4.66 -15.33 43.08
C HIS A 357 6.17 -15.57 42.91
N SER A 358 6.59 -16.65 42.24
CA SER A 358 8.00 -17.02 42.08
C SER A 358 8.56 -16.80 40.68
N TRP A 359 7.72 -16.61 39.65
CA TRP A 359 8.10 -16.55 38.23
C TRP A 359 9.30 -15.64 37.90
N ILE A 360 9.45 -14.48 38.56
CA ILE A 360 10.62 -13.61 38.39
C ILE A 360 11.88 -14.31 38.92
N ASN A 361 11.84 -14.84 40.14
CA ASN A 361 12.97 -15.54 40.76
C ASN A 361 13.33 -16.81 39.97
N ASP A 362 12.34 -17.55 39.50
CA ASP A 362 12.54 -18.75 38.68
C ASP A 362 13.28 -18.39 37.38
N THR A 363 12.87 -17.29 36.73
CA THR A 363 13.52 -16.77 35.51
C THR A 363 14.95 -16.28 35.79
N LEU A 364 15.16 -15.50 36.85
CA LEU A 364 16.49 -15.03 37.25
C LEU A 364 17.43 -16.20 37.59
N GLY A 365 16.90 -17.25 38.23
CA GLY A 365 17.62 -18.48 38.51
C GLY A 365 18.15 -19.13 37.23
N VAL A 366 17.30 -19.26 36.21
CA VAL A 366 17.73 -19.79 34.90
C VAL A 366 18.77 -18.90 34.22
N ILE A 367 18.63 -17.57 34.30
CA ILE A 367 19.62 -16.64 33.75
C ILE A 367 20.98 -16.84 34.41
N LEU A 368 21.02 -16.91 35.74
CA LEU A 368 22.26 -17.12 36.49
C LEU A 368 22.89 -18.49 36.20
N LEU A 369 22.07 -19.54 36.12
CA LEU A 369 22.52 -20.91 35.82
C LEU A 369 23.02 -21.09 34.39
N SER A 370 22.50 -20.32 33.44
CA SER A 370 22.91 -20.39 32.03
C SER A 370 24.36 -19.96 31.79
N GLY A 371 24.93 -19.16 32.70
CA GLY A 371 26.28 -18.60 32.57
C GLY A 371 26.40 -17.44 31.59
N ILE A 372 25.29 -16.91 31.06
CA ILE A 372 25.32 -15.78 30.14
C ILE A 372 25.87 -14.52 30.82
N PRO A 373 26.76 -13.76 30.16
CA PRO A 373 27.16 -12.45 30.66
C PRO A 373 25.94 -11.55 30.87
N GLN A 374 25.76 -11.04 32.09
CA GLN A 374 24.54 -10.29 32.47
C GLN A 374 24.27 -9.09 31.56
N HIS A 375 25.32 -8.41 31.10
CA HIS A 375 25.22 -7.26 30.21
C HIS A 375 24.71 -7.61 28.80
N LEU A 376 24.56 -8.88 28.44
CA LEU A 376 23.96 -9.28 27.16
C LEU A 376 22.45 -9.49 27.26
N VAL A 377 21.87 -9.45 28.46
CA VAL A 377 20.44 -9.73 28.66
C VAL A 377 19.67 -8.44 28.91
N MET A 378 18.67 -8.18 28.06
CA MET A 378 17.75 -7.04 28.17
C MET A 378 16.52 -7.45 28.98
N TRP A 379 16.41 -6.89 30.19
CA TRP A 379 15.28 -7.12 31.09
C TRP A 379 14.16 -6.13 30.81
N THR A 380 13.13 -6.60 30.11
CA THR A 380 11.94 -5.83 29.71
C THR A 380 10.89 -5.63 30.81
N PRO A 381 10.67 -6.55 31.78
CA PRO A 381 9.59 -6.38 32.75
C PRO A 381 9.78 -5.15 33.64
N ASP A 382 8.75 -4.32 33.72
CA ASP A 382 8.74 -3.11 34.55
C ASP A 382 8.53 -3.39 36.04
N TRP A 383 8.02 -4.57 36.40
CA TRP A 383 7.80 -4.96 37.79
C TRP A 383 9.10 -5.37 38.49
N ASP A 384 9.18 -5.07 39.79
CA ASP A 384 10.25 -5.49 40.69
C ASP A 384 11.69 -5.21 40.20
N ARG A 385 11.89 -4.20 39.34
CA ARG A 385 13.22 -3.78 38.85
C ARG A 385 14.23 -3.54 39.97
N GLY A 386 13.76 -3.05 41.12
CA GLY A 386 14.58 -2.86 42.32
C GLY A 386 15.18 -4.18 42.84
N GLN A 387 14.37 -5.23 42.94
CA GLN A 387 14.83 -6.57 43.31
C GLN A 387 15.75 -7.16 42.24
N VAL A 388 15.38 -7.04 40.96
CA VAL A 388 16.19 -7.54 39.85
C VAL A 388 17.59 -6.92 39.85
N ARG A 389 17.71 -5.62 40.14
CA ARG A 389 19.02 -4.94 40.26
C ARG A 389 19.84 -5.41 41.45
N GLN A 390 19.20 -5.78 42.56
CA GLN A 390 19.91 -6.30 43.72
C GLN A 390 20.46 -7.71 43.45
N VAL A 391 19.71 -8.54 42.72
CA VAL A 391 20.10 -9.93 42.43
C VAL A 391 21.05 -10.03 41.23
N VAL A 392 20.75 -9.31 40.14
CA VAL A 392 21.47 -9.38 38.87
C VAL A 392 21.70 -7.96 38.30
N PRO A 393 22.62 -7.16 38.90
CA PRO A 393 22.80 -5.75 38.56
C PRO A 393 23.28 -5.51 37.11
N GLY A 394 23.90 -6.50 36.47
CA GLY A 394 24.41 -6.36 35.12
C GLY A 394 23.36 -6.44 34.00
N LEU A 395 22.10 -6.77 34.31
CA LEU A 395 21.03 -6.84 33.29
C LEU A 395 20.71 -5.46 32.73
N GLN A 396 20.60 -5.37 31.40
CA GLN A 396 20.25 -4.13 30.73
C GLN A 396 18.77 -3.80 30.95
N GLN A 397 18.51 -2.74 31.70
CA GLN A 397 17.15 -2.30 32.02
C GLN A 397 16.52 -1.68 30.77
N THR A 398 15.48 -2.34 30.26
CA THR A 398 14.79 -1.98 29.02
C THR A 398 13.31 -1.80 29.32
N SER A 399 12.68 -0.70 28.95
CA SER A 399 11.23 -0.54 29.12
C SER A 399 10.48 -0.74 27.81
N VAL A 400 9.31 -1.36 27.92
CA VAL A 400 8.36 -1.56 26.81
C VAL A 400 7.28 -0.48 26.77
N GLU A 401 7.22 0.37 27.81
CA GLU A 401 6.30 1.49 27.89
C GLU A 401 6.98 2.76 27.39
N LYS A 402 6.21 3.60 26.67
CA LYS A 402 6.69 4.92 26.27
C LYS A 402 6.73 5.84 27.49
N LEU A 403 7.93 6.09 28.00
CA LEU A 403 8.17 6.95 29.15
C LEU A 403 8.97 8.21 28.75
N PRO A 404 8.74 9.37 29.41
CA PRO A 404 9.54 10.55 29.19
C PRO A 404 11.03 10.31 29.50
N PRO A 405 11.98 10.94 28.76
CA PRO A 405 13.42 10.75 28.96
C PRO A 405 13.89 10.98 30.40
N GLN A 406 13.28 11.93 31.12
CA GLN A 406 13.60 12.21 32.51
C GLN A 406 13.27 11.04 33.44
N VAL A 407 12.14 10.38 33.20
CA VAL A 407 11.69 9.20 33.97
C VAL A 407 12.62 8.02 33.69
N LEU A 408 13.00 7.82 32.43
CA LEU A 408 13.94 6.76 32.03
C LEU A 408 15.28 6.91 32.76
N HIS A 409 15.84 8.12 32.78
CA HIS A 409 17.08 8.40 33.49
C HIS A 409 16.95 8.22 35.01
N GLN A 410 15.87 8.72 35.63
CA GLN A 410 15.63 8.55 37.07
C GLN A 410 15.47 7.08 37.46
N GLN A 411 14.83 6.31 36.60
CA GLN A 411 14.66 4.89 36.79
C GLN A 411 15.89 4.09 36.36
N GLY A 412 16.95 4.68 35.82
CA GLY A 412 18.15 3.95 35.36
C GLY A 412 17.86 2.98 34.21
N ILE A 413 16.90 3.33 33.35
CA ILE A 413 16.54 2.60 32.13
C ILE A 413 17.39 3.17 30.99
N SER A 414 18.15 2.31 30.33
CA SER A 414 19.07 2.69 29.25
C SER A 414 18.56 2.33 27.87
N ARG A 415 17.46 1.57 27.78
CA ARG A 415 16.88 1.11 26.52
C ARG A 415 15.36 1.18 26.49
N LEU A 416 14.82 1.39 25.30
CA LEU A 416 13.39 1.33 25.00
C LEU A 416 13.13 0.28 23.92
N LEU A 417 12.08 -0.51 24.10
CA LEU A 417 11.56 -1.44 23.10
C LEU A 417 10.12 -1.01 22.79
N LEU A 418 9.90 -0.36 21.65
CA LEU A 418 8.60 0.23 21.32
C LEU A 418 8.10 -0.22 19.95
N ARG A 419 6.78 -0.22 19.78
CA ARG A 419 6.22 -0.36 18.44
C ARG A 419 6.63 0.85 17.60
N TYR A 420 7.02 0.64 16.33
CA TYR A 420 7.49 1.75 15.48
C TYR A 420 6.47 2.90 15.35
N SER A 421 5.17 2.60 15.39
CA SER A 421 4.08 3.59 15.32
C SER A 421 3.92 4.45 16.59
N GLN A 422 4.53 4.06 17.71
CA GLN A 422 4.46 4.78 18.99
C GLN A 422 5.66 5.71 19.20
N ALA A 423 6.76 5.47 18.48
CA ALA A 423 7.98 6.23 18.59
C ALA A 423 7.82 7.62 18.00
N SER A 424 8.33 8.63 18.70
CA SER A 424 8.44 10.00 18.21
C SER A 424 9.89 10.35 17.86
N PRO A 425 10.12 11.37 17.01
CA PRO A 425 11.47 11.83 16.69
C PRO A 425 12.31 12.20 17.93
N ASP A 426 11.67 12.70 19.00
CA ASP A 426 12.33 13.06 20.25
C ASP A 426 12.82 11.83 21.02
N ASP A 427 12.09 10.71 20.95
CA ASP A 427 12.49 9.44 21.57
C ASP A 427 13.77 8.91 20.92
N ILE A 428 13.85 8.98 19.58
CA ILE A 428 14.98 8.49 18.79
C ILE A 428 16.24 9.34 19.00
N ARG A 429 16.09 10.66 19.17
CA ARG A 429 17.21 11.60 19.39
C ARG A 429 17.68 11.64 20.85
N SER A 430 17.02 10.92 21.75
CA SER A 430 17.40 10.87 23.16
C SER A 430 18.70 10.08 23.38
N ASN A 431 19.30 10.20 24.57
CA ASN A 431 20.50 9.43 24.94
C ASN A 431 20.19 7.94 25.28
N VAL A 432 18.97 7.47 25.03
CA VAL A 432 18.51 6.12 25.32
C VAL A 432 18.50 5.32 24.02
N SER A 433 19.00 4.09 24.06
CA SER A 433 18.98 3.23 22.86
C SER A 433 17.56 2.74 22.59
N VAL A 434 17.04 3.02 21.41
CA VAL A 434 15.67 2.65 21.01
C VAL A 434 15.70 1.48 20.03
N THR A 435 14.99 0.41 20.40
CA THR A 435 14.65 -0.71 19.52
C THR A 435 13.20 -0.60 19.07
N LEU A 436 12.97 -0.58 17.75
CA LEU A 436 11.61 -0.53 17.20
C LEU A 436 11.17 -1.86 16.60
N TYR A 437 9.96 -2.29 16.90
CA TYR A 437 9.38 -3.55 16.40
C TYR A 437 7.95 -3.36 15.85
N THR A 438 7.42 -4.27 15.04
CA THR A 438 8.17 -5.26 14.25
C THR A 438 8.44 -4.63 12.87
N VAL A 439 9.68 -4.67 12.40
CA VAL A 439 10.09 -4.05 11.13
C VAL A 439 10.54 -5.16 10.19
N ASN A 440 9.77 -5.41 9.13
CA ASN A 440 10.01 -6.47 8.16
C ASN A 440 10.32 -5.91 6.76
N GLU A 441 9.82 -4.71 6.46
CA GLU A 441 9.94 -4.11 5.13
C GLU A 441 11.20 -3.25 4.93
N PRO A 442 11.89 -3.36 3.77
CA PRO A 442 13.08 -2.56 3.45
C PRO A 442 12.84 -1.04 3.47
N TRP A 443 11.67 -0.58 3.04
CA TRP A 443 11.35 0.84 2.99
C TRP A 443 11.21 1.42 4.40
N LEU A 444 10.54 0.70 5.31
CA LEU A 444 10.36 1.13 6.71
C LEU A 444 11.71 1.11 7.43
N PHE A 445 12.50 0.05 7.22
CA PHE A 445 13.87 -0.01 7.73
C PHE A 445 14.72 1.18 7.26
N SER A 446 14.59 1.58 5.99
CA SER A 446 15.29 2.74 5.44
C SER A 446 14.89 4.05 6.12
N VAL A 447 13.59 4.28 6.32
CA VAL A 447 13.08 5.48 7.02
C VAL A 447 13.57 5.55 8.46
N LEU A 448 13.55 4.41 9.17
CA LEU A 448 14.04 4.32 10.55
C LEU A 448 15.56 4.50 10.63
N TRP A 449 16.30 3.98 9.65
CA TRP A 449 17.74 4.22 9.52
C TRP A 449 18.01 5.72 9.36
N CYS A 450 17.37 6.39 8.40
CA CYS A 450 17.53 7.84 8.25
C CYS A 450 17.13 8.63 9.50
N SER A 451 16.22 8.09 10.32
CA SER A 451 15.78 8.75 11.56
C SER A 451 16.79 8.64 12.71
N GLY A 452 17.80 7.76 12.61
CA GLY A 452 18.82 7.57 13.64
C GLY A 452 18.47 6.52 14.71
N VAL A 453 17.56 5.60 14.41
CA VAL A 453 17.22 4.49 15.33
C VAL A 453 18.43 3.61 15.62
N SER A 454 18.59 3.18 16.89
CA SER A 454 19.71 2.32 17.30
C SER A 454 19.57 0.89 16.76
N SER A 455 18.38 0.32 16.89
CA SER A 455 18.09 -1.06 16.51
C SER A 455 16.65 -1.25 16.06
N VAL A 456 16.42 -2.26 15.24
CA VAL A 456 15.08 -2.73 14.88
C VAL A 456 14.94 -4.19 15.25
N SER A 457 13.75 -4.61 15.63
CA SER A 457 13.42 -6.03 15.74
C SER A 457 12.61 -6.48 14.54
N SER A 458 12.99 -7.61 13.95
CA SER A 458 12.50 -8.07 12.66
C SER A 458 12.27 -9.57 12.64
N GLU A 459 11.15 -9.99 12.05
CA GLU A 459 10.89 -11.39 11.73
C GLU A 459 11.61 -11.84 10.44
N ALA A 460 12.09 -10.84 9.69
CA ALA A 460 12.64 -10.91 8.34
C ALA A 460 14.12 -10.49 8.26
N PRO A 461 15.02 -10.95 9.15
CA PRO A 461 16.41 -10.46 9.15
C PRO A 461 17.14 -10.77 7.83
N ASN A 462 16.73 -11.81 7.11
CA ASN A 462 17.21 -12.14 5.76
C ASN A 462 16.86 -11.10 4.69
N ILE A 463 15.74 -10.37 4.85
CA ILE A 463 15.33 -9.29 3.96
C ILE A 463 16.10 -8.04 4.31
N LEU A 464 16.07 -7.63 5.59
CA LEU A 464 16.74 -6.41 6.05
C LEU A 464 18.25 -6.45 5.85
N ARG A 465 18.89 -7.63 5.99
CA ARG A 465 20.32 -7.82 5.72
C ARG A 465 20.72 -7.34 4.32
N LYS A 466 19.84 -7.52 3.33
CA LYS A 466 20.07 -7.18 1.91
C LYS A 466 19.91 -5.70 1.59
N VAL A 467 19.66 -4.85 2.59
CA VAL A 467 19.58 -3.39 2.42
C VAL A 467 20.94 -2.78 2.77
N PRO A 468 21.83 -2.52 1.78
CA PRO A 468 23.17 -1.96 2.03
C PRO A 468 23.14 -0.46 2.36
N TYR A 469 22.12 0.27 1.91
CA TYR A 469 21.90 1.70 2.14
C TYR A 469 20.38 1.99 2.15
N PRO A 470 19.91 3.09 2.76
CA PRO A 470 18.49 3.43 2.77
C PRO A 470 17.97 3.70 1.36
N ILE A 471 16.87 3.03 0.97
CA ILE A 471 16.34 2.99 -0.42
C ILE A 471 15.89 4.38 -0.94
N TRP A 472 15.76 5.37 -0.06
CA TRP A 472 15.23 6.71 -0.37
C TRP A 472 16.08 7.86 0.17
N LEU A 473 17.33 7.58 0.50
CA LEU A 473 18.26 8.63 0.90
C LEU A 473 18.57 9.52 -0.29
N MET A 474 18.28 10.81 -0.16
CA MET A 474 18.56 11.80 -1.20
C MET A 474 19.01 13.11 -0.55
N SER A 475 19.95 13.80 -1.19
CA SER A 475 20.34 15.14 -0.75
C SER A 475 19.20 16.15 -0.98
N PRO A 476 19.17 17.26 -0.22
CA PRO A 476 18.20 18.32 -0.45
C PRO A 476 18.24 18.87 -1.88
N ASP A 477 19.43 18.92 -2.49
CA ASP A 477 19.62 19.39 -3.88
C ASP A 477 19.03 18.42 -4.90
N GLU A 478 19.24 17.12 -4.73
CA GLU A 478 18.62 16.08 -5.58
C GLU A 478 17.09 16.09 -5.44
N TYR A 479 16.58 16.20 -4.22
CA TYR A 479 15.15 16.33 -3.98
C TYR A 479 14.57 17.56 -4.68
N CYS A 480 15.24 18.72 -4.56
CA CYS A 480 14.85 19.95 -5.22
C CYS A 480 14.89 19.81 -6.75
N LEU A 481 15.91 19.16 -7.31
CA LEU A 481 16.02 18.91 -8.74
C LEU A 481 14.90 18.01 -9.26
N ILE A 482 14.62 16.90 -8.59
CA ILE A 482 13.52 15.99 -8.94
C ILE A 482 12.19 16.72 -8.89
N TRP A 483 11.97 17.50 -7.84
CA TRP A 483 10.77 18.31 -7.67
C TRP A 483 10.59 19.32 -8.80
N VAL A 484 11.56 20.21 -9.02
CA VAL A 484 11.50 21.24 -10.07
C VAL A 484 11.35 20.62 -11.46
N ALA A 485 12.06 19.53 -11.74
CA ALA A 485 11.95 18.83 -13.02
C ALA A 485 10.55 18.24 -13.23
N ALA A 486 9.97 17.57 -12.21
CA ALA A 486 8.64 17.00 -12.29
C ALA A 486 7.56 18.08 -12.52
N GLU A 487 7.70 19.24 -11.87
CA GLU A 487 6.81 20.38 -12.10
C GLU A 487 6.95 20.97 -13.49
N LEU A 488 8.17 21.20 -13.97
CA LEU A 488 8.40 21.74 -15.31
C LEU A 488 7.84 20.81 -16.39
N ILE A 489 8.00 19.50 -16.23
CA ILE A 489 7.41 18.49 -17.12
C ILE A 489 5.89 18.59 -17.06
N SER A 490 5.30 18.56 -15.85
CA SER A 490 3.85 18.69 -15.66
C SER A 490 3.31 19.96 -16.32
N PHE A 491 3.92 21.11 -16.04
CA PHE A 491 3.54 22.41 -16.57
C PHE A 491 3.61 22.44 -18.11
N THR A 492 4.70 21.92 -18.68
CA THR A 492 4.88 21.85 -20.14
C THR A 492 3.83 20.96 -20.79
N VAL A 493 3.51 19.82 -20.19
CA VAL A 493 2.46 18.91 -20.68
C VAL A 493 1.10 19.58 -20.59
N VAL A 494 0.74 20.19 -19.46
CA VAL A 494 -0.53 20.91 -19.29
C VAL A 494 -0.68 22.00 -20.34
N ILE A 495 0.33 22.86 -20.51
CA ILE A 495 0.29 23.91 -21.54
C ILE A 495 0.18 23.32 -22.94
N GLY A 496 0.98 22.30 -23.26
CA GLY A 496 0.93 21.62 -24.55
C GLY A 496 -0.47 21.09 -24.88
N ILE A 497 -1.15 20.50 -23.90
CA ILE A 497 -2.53 20.01 -24.01
C ILE A 497 -3.50 21.17 -24.30
N PHE A 498 -3.44 22.25 -23.52
CA PHE A 498 -4.33 23.41 -23.72
C PHE A 498 -4.10 24.09 -25.06
N VAL A 499 -2.83 24.25 -25.49
CA VAL A 499 -2.47 24.82 -26.80
C VAL A 499 -2.94 23.91 -27.94
N PHE A 500 -2.70 22.60 -27.83
CA PHE A 500 -3.12 21.62 -28.83
C PHE A 500 -4.63 21.63 -29.03
N GLN A 501 -5.40 21.60 -27.95
CA GLN A 501 -6.86 21.62 -28.04
C GLN A 501 -7.40 22.96 -28.54
N ASN A 502 -6.81 24.08 -28.14
CA ASN A 502 -7.17 25.40 -28.67
C ASN A 502 -6.89 25.48 -30.18
N TYR A 503 -5.72 25.01 -30.63
CA TYR A 503 -5.39 24.95 -32.05
C TYR A 503 -6.36 24.04 -32.83
N HIS A 504 -6.66 22.85 -32.32
CA HIS A 504 -7.60 21.93 -32.94
C HIS A 504 -9.00 22.55 -33.06
N ILE A 505 -9.49 23.25 -32.03
CA ILE A 505 -10.81 23.88 -32.08
C ILE A 505 -10.85 25.12 -32.99
N ILE A 506 -9.78 25.92 -33.01
CA ILE A 506 -9.63 27.06 -33.93
C ILE A 506 -9.59 26.56 -35.38
N ARG A 507 -8.79 25.53 -35.66
CA ARG A 507 -8.72 24.88 -36.98
C ARG A 507 -10.08 24.30 -37.38
N TRP A 508 -10.78 23.65 -36.45
CA TRP A 508 -12.12 23.13 -36.71
C TRP A 508 -13.14 24.24 -37.01
N ARG A 509 -13.11 25.36 -36.27
CA ARG A 509 -13.92 26.56 -36.57
C ARG A 509 -13.57 27.15 -37.94
N LEU A 510 -12.29 27.26 -38.28
CA LEU A 510 -11.81 27.77 -39.59
C LEU A 510 -12.19 26.86 -40.77
N SER A 511 -12.11 25.54 -40.59
CA SER A 511 -12.56 24.55 -41.58
C SER A 511 -14.08 24.52 -41.72
N GLY A 512 -14.84 24.78 -40.63
CA GLY A 512 -16.29 24.97 -40.67
C GLY A 512 -16.74 26.27 -41.34
N MET A 513 -15.89 27.31 -41.38
CA MET A 513 -16.17 28.52 -42.15
C MET A 513 -16.04 28.32 -43.68
N HIS A 514 -15.32 27.29 -44.13
CA HIS A 514 -15.21 26.96 -45.56
C HIS A 514 -16.37 26.12 -46.09
N SER A 515 -17.32 25.72 -45.22
CA SER A 515 -18.54 25.01 -45.61
C SER A 515 -19.80 25.88 -45.51
N TYR A 516 -19.68 27.20 -45.72
CA TYR A 516 -20.85 28.01 -46.05
C TYR A 516 -21.27 27.68 -47.48
N ASN A 517 -22.24 26.77 -47.59
CA ASN A 517 -22.92 26.46 -48.84
C ASN A 517 -23.56 27.77 -49.38
N PRO A 518 -23.27 28.22 -50.61
CA PRO A 518 -23.81 29.48 -51.16
C PRO A 518 -25.35 29.55 -51.16
N GLU A 519 -26.03 28.41 -51.01
CA GLU A 519 -27.48 28.30 -50.86
C GLU A 519 -28.03 28.98 -49.59
N GLN A 520 -27.26 29.03 -48.48
CA GLN A 520 -27.73 29.67 -47.24
C GLN A 520 -27.73 31.20 -47.34
N ILE A 521 -26.85 31.78 -48.17
CA ILE A 521 -26.84 33.23 -48.44
C ILE A 521 -28.04 33.57 -49.35
N MET A 522 -28.34 32.73 -50.34
CA MET A 522 -29.49 32.92 -51.24
C MET A 522 -30.84 32.85 -50.51
N LEU A 523 -30.99 32.00 -49.48
CA LEU A 523 -32.21 31.94 -48.67
C LEU A 523 -32.42 33.19 -47.82
N SER A 524 -31.35 33.79 -47.28
CA SER A 524 -31.47 35.05 -46.53
C SER A 524 -31.82 36.26 -47.40
N ALA A 525 -31.39 36.25 -48.67
CA ALA A 525 -31.72 37.28 -49.66
C ALA A 525 -33.12 37.08 -50.29
N ALA A 526 -33.55 35.83 -50.47
CA ALA A 526 -34.85 35.50 -51.08
C ALA A 526 -36.04 35.68 -50.13
N VAL A 527 -35.83 35.67 -48.81
CA VAL A 527 -36.88 35.90 -47.80
C VAL A 527 -37.43 37.34 -47.82
N ARG A 528 -36.86 38.23 -48.64
CA ARG A 528 -37.32 39.63 -48.79
C ARG A 528 -38.07 39.93 -50.08
N ARG A 529 -38.75 38.95 -50.71
CA ARG A 529 -39.77 39.22 -51.74
C ARG A 529 -41.07 38.46 -51.51
N SER A 530 -42.15 39.25 -51.51
CA SER A 530 -43.54 38.83 -51.41
C SER A 530 -44.06 38.22 -52.72
N SER A 531 -45.06 37.36 -52.55
CA SER A 531 -46.12 36.98 -53.49
C SER A 531 -45.89 35.73 -54.35
N ARG A 532 -46.82 34.78 -54.12
CA ARG A 532 -47.61 33.95 -55.05
C ARG A 532 -46.96 33.48 -56.36
N ASP A 533 -47.22 32.20 -56.62
CA ASP A 533 -46.99 31.43 -57.84
C ASP A 533 -45.55 30.96 -58.08
N LEU A 534 -45.32 29.66 -57.83
CA LEU A 534 -44.88 28.71 -58.87
C LEU A 534 -44.72 27.31 -58.24
N ASN A 535 -45.76 26.49 -58.41
CA ASN A 535 -45.54 25.07 -58.66
C ASN A 535 -44.89 24.95 -60.06
N ILE A 536 -43.98 23.98 -60.23
CA ILE A 536 -43.32 23.48 -61.46
C ILE A 536 -41.80 23.65 -61.38
N MET A 537 -41.09 22.62 -60.91
CA MET A 537 -40.46 21.62 -61.79
C MET A 537 -39.69 20.60 -60.95
N LYS A 538 -40.04 19.33 -61.15
CA LYS A 538 -39.25 18.17 -60.71
C LYS A 538 -37.97 18.09 -61.55
N GLU A 539 -36.99 17.46 -60.90
CA GLU A 539 -36.01 16.52 -61.45
C GLU A 539 -34.61 16.98 -61.83
N LYS A 540 -33.67 16.12 -61.37
CA LYS A 540 -32.27 15.91 -61.75
C LYS A 540 -31.25 16.91 -61.21
N LEU A 541 -30.46 16.43 -60.26
CA LEU A 541 -29.04 16.16 -60.51
C LEU A 541 -28.54 15.04 -59.56
N ILE A 542 -27.98 14.02 -60.18
CA ILE A 542 -27.44 12.77 -59.63
C ILE A 542 -25.91 12.88 -59.80
N PHE A 543 -25.19 12.65 -58.69
CA PHE A 543 -23.77 12.29 -58.54
C PHE A 543 -22.65 13.24 -58.99
N SER A 544 -21.81 13.62 -58.01
CA SER A 544 -20.35 13.38 -57.94
C SER A 544 -19.83 14.23 -56.76
N GLY A 545 -19.40 13.65 -55.64
CA GLY A 545 -18.10 13.00 -55.51
C GLY A 545 -17.05 14.01 -55.03
N LYS A 546 -16.82 14.08 -53.71
CA LYS A 546 -15.50 14.26 -53.10
C LYS A 546 -15.56 14.07 -51.58
N GLU A 547 -14.86 13.04 -51.14
CA GLU A 547 -14.53 12.69 -49.76
C GLU A 547 -13.85 13.86 -49.04
N GLY A 548 -14.26 14.13 -47.80
CA GLY A 548 -13.54 14.98 -46.86
C GLY A 548 -12.98 14.12 -45.72
N PRO A 549 -11.75 14.37 -45.23
CA PRO A 549 -11.04 13.39 -44.43
C PRO A 549 -11.51 13.35 -42.96
N HIS A 550 -11.67 12.12 -42.49
CA HIS A 550 -11.49 11.56 -41.15
C HIS A 550 -11.88 12.39 -39.91
N ARG A 551 -13.03 12.03 -39.33
CA ARG A 551 -13.38 12.24 -37.90
C ARG A 551 -12.86 11.13 -36.97
N GLU A 552 -12.26 10.08 -37.52
CA GLU A 552 -11.83 8.89 -36.78
C GLU A 552 -10.43 9.01 -36.15
N GLU A 553 -9.52 9.82 -36.70
CA GLU A 553 -8.12 9.88 -36.26
C GLU A 553 -7.92 10.58 -34.90
N SER A 554 -8.75 11.59 -34.57
CA SER A 554 -8.64 12.32 -33.29
C SER A 554 -9.22 11.52 -32.11
N CYS A 555 -10.28 10.75 -32.33
CA CYS A 555 -10.86 9.86 -31.31
C CYS A 555 -10.04 8.59 -31.10
N THR A 556 -9.44 8.03 -32.16
CA THR A 556 -8.56 6.85 -32.02
C THR A 556 -7.28 7.22 -31.30
N ALA A 557 -6.66 8.38 -31.55
CA ALA A 557 -5.49 8.83 -30.79
C ALA A 557 -5.81 9.08 -29.29
N CYS A 558 -7.00 9.58 -28.97
CA CYS A 558 -7.45 9.84 -27.59
C CYS A 558 -7.73 8.54 -26.81
N VAL A 559 -8.40 7.57 -27.45
CA VAL A 559 -8.63 6.24 -26.87
C VAL A 559 -7.31 5.48 -26.77
N TYR A 560 -6.41 5.56 -27.75
CA TYR A 560 -5.09 4.94 -27.66
C TYR A 560 -4.21 5.58 -26.57
N CYS A 561 -4.19 6.90 -26.39
CA CYS A 561 -3.42 7.53 -25.31
C CYS A 561 -3.97 7.18 -23.91
N ILE A 562 -5.29 7.16 -23.72
CA ILE A 562 -5.93 6.83 -22.43
C ILE A 562 -5.83 5.32 -22.14
N VAL A 563 -6.03 4.47 -23.15
CA VAL A 563 -5.85 3.02 -23.04
C VAL A 563 -4.37 2.67 -22.89
N CYS A 564 -3.42 3.39 -23.48
CA CYS A 564 -1.98 3.20 -23.23
C CYS A 564 -1.56 3.69 -21.83
N LEU A 565 -2.10 4.81 -21.33
CA LEU A 565 -1.86 5.26 -19.95
C LEU A 565 -2.41 4.28 -18.92
N PHE A 566 -3.58 3.67 -19.18
CA PHE A 566 -4.21 2.69 -18.28
C PHE A 566 -3.74 1.24 -18.49
N LEU A 567 -3.28 0.86 -19.70
CA LEU A 567 -2.56 -0.39 -19.91
C LEU A 567 -1.18 -0.36 -19.23
N TRP A 568 -0.64 0.83 -18.96
CA TRP A 568 0.51 1.00 -18.05
C TRP A 568 0.14 0.76 -16.58
N LEU A 569 -1.14 0.90 -16.21
CA LEU A 569 -1.73 0.67 -14.89
C LEU A 569 -2.51 -0.67 -14.79
N CYS A 570 -2.33 -1.58 -15.76
CA CYS A 570 -2.99 -2.89 -15.81
C CYS A 570 -2.36 -3.83 -14.76
N PRO A 571 -3.10 -4.77 -14.13
CA PRO A 571 -2.52 -5.70 -13.14
C PRO A 571 -1.35 -6.55 -13.68
N SER A 572 -1.28 -6.76 -15.00
CA SER A 572 -0.19 -7.43 -15.69
C SER A 572 1.03 -6.53 -15.97
N THR A 573 0.86 -5.21 -16.00
CA THR A 573 1.95 -4.21 -16.01
C THR A 573 2.35 -3.76 -14.61
N LEU A 574 1.50 -3.93 -13.59
CA LEU A 574 1.87 -3.83 -12.17
C LEU A 574 2.90 -4.87 -11.73
N LYS A 575 3.17 -5.92 -12.53
CA LYS A 575 4.35 -6.78 -12.32
C LYS A 575 5.68 -6.03 -12.49
N TRP A 576 5.68 -4.83 -13.07
CA TRP A 576 6.87 -3.97 -13.25
C TRP A 576 6.98 -2.85 -12.23
N LEU A 577 5.95 -2.55 -11.43
CA LEU A 577 6.09 -1.60 -10.32
C LEU A 577 7.13 -2.05 -9.27
N PRO A 578 7.27 -3.37 -8.95
CA PRO A 578 8.38 -3.86 -8.15
C PRO A 578 9.75 -3.65 -8.82
N LEU A 579 9.83 -3.48 -10.15
CA LEU A 579 11.10 -3.23 -10.83
C LEU A 579 11.51 -1.75 -10.82
N LEU A 580 10.54 -0.83 -10.74
CA LEU A 580 10.81 0.61 -10.54
C LEU A 580 11.04 0.97 -9.06
N PHE A 581 10.57 0.15 -8.12
CA PHE A 581 10.67 0.42 -6.67
C PHE A 581 11.43 -0.65 -5.86
N SER A 582 11.95 -1.73 -6.49
CA SER A 582 12.64 -2.84 -5.80
C SER A 582 13.85 -3.44 -6.56
N SER A 583 14.44 -2.78 -7.57
CA SER A 583 15.69 -3.27 -8.19
C SER A 583 16.68 -2.15 -8.52
N PRO A 584 17.90 -2.14 -7.92
CA PRO A 584 19.02 -1.37 -8.41
C PRO A 584 19.77 -2.03 -9.59
N TYR A 585 19.25 -3.15 -10.12
CA TYR A 585 19.93 -3.92 -11.17
C TYR A 585 19.21 -3.80 -12.51
N LEU A 586 19.43 -2.69 -13.21
CA LEU A 586 19.17 -2.59 -14.66
C LEU A 586 19.95 -1.45 -15.32
N PHE A 587 21.18 -1.18 -14.89
CA PHE A 587 22.21 -0.48 -15.67
C PHE A 587 23.61 -0.91 -15.22
N THR A 588 23.99 -2.15 -15.53
CA THR A 588 25.40 -2.55 -15.62
C THR A 588 25.58 -3.32 -16.91
N THR A 589 25.57 -2.61 -18.02
CA THR A 589 26.18 -3.08 -19.27
C THR A 589 27.69 -2.94 -19.14
N ASP A 590 28.35 -4.10 -19.16
CA ASP A 590 29.72 -4.37 -19.62
C ASP A 590 30.65 -3.17 -19.82
N LEU A 591 31.69 -3.10 -18.99
CA LEU A 591 33.01 -2.65 -19.41
C LEU A 591 34.07 -3.55 -18.78
N MET A 592 34.36 -4.63 -19.50
CA MET A 592 35.66 -5.28 -19.49
C MET A 592 36.77 -4.24 -19.70
N THR A 593 37.70 -4.15 -18.75
CA THR A 593 39.12 -3.78 -18.93
C THR A 593 39.85 -4.52 -17.81
N LEU A 594 40.54 -5.65 -18.05
CA LEU A 594 41.93 -5.73 -18.51
C LEU A 594 42.70 -4.41 -18.33
N ASP A 595 43.42 -4.26 -17.22
CA ASP A 595 44.89 -4.31 -17.22
C ASP A 595 45.49 -4.12 -15.82
N ARG A 596 46.46 -5.02 -15.53
CA ARG A 596 47.51 -5.05 -14.48
C ARG A 596 47.17 -5.41 -13.04
#